data_AF-A0A9D8K434-F1
#
_entry.id   AF-A0A9D8K434-F1
#
_cell.length_a   1.000
_cell.length_b   1.000
_cell.length_c   1.000
_cell.angle_alpha   90.00
_cell.angle_beta   90.00
_cell.angle_gamma   90.00
#
_symmetry.space_group_name_H-M   'P 1'
#
loop_
_entity.id
_entity.type
_entity.pdbx_description
1 polymer ?
#
loop_
_entity_poly.entity_id
_entity_poly.type
_entity_poly.pdbx_seq_one_letter_code
_entity_poly.pdbx_strand_id
1 'polypeptide(L)'
;MACSKPEPAPSPIPPPATPSPAASAQPVTIDLPEPKHDSAVSLEQSLLQRRSVREYKDEPLTLQEVSQLLWAAQGFNDPGGLRTAPSAGALYPLETYLVAGNVQGLAPGVYRYLPRGHKLERVVEGDKRHALAGAALGQSPVSKAAVDVVFTAVYSRTTGRYGERG
;
A
#
# COMPACT_ATOMS: atom_id res chain seq x y z
N MET A 1 -16.92 38.24 31.87
CA MET A 1 -15.93 37.42 31.12
C MET A 1 -15.93 36.02 31.72
N ALA A 2 -16.69 35.09 31.14
CA ALA A 2 -16.71 33.69 31.57
C ALA A 2 -15.75 32.90 30.69
N CYS A 3 -14.72 32.30 31.30
CA CYS A 3 -13.87 31.33 30.63
C CYS A 3 -14.70 30.06 30.36
N SER A 4 -15.07 29.83 29.10
CA SER A 4 -15.55 28.52 28.65
C SER A 4 -14.45 27.48 28.91
N LYS A 5 -14.79 26.43 29.64
CA LYS A 5 -13.92 25.28 29.83
C LYS A 5 -13.59 24.65 28.46
N PRO A 6 -12.34 24.19 28.24
CA PRO A 6 -12.01 23.43 27.04
C PRO A 6 -12.83 22.14 26.97
N GLU A 7 -13.29 21.83 25.75
CA GLU A 7 -14.03 20.61 25.44
C GLU A 7 -13.17 19.37 25.72
N PRO A 8 -13.71 18.31 26.35
CA PRO A 8 -12.95 17.09 26.60
C PRO A 8 -12.50 16.44 25.28
N ALA A 9 -11.27 15.93 25.26
CA ALA A 9 -10.72 15.24 24.12
C ALA A 9 -11.63 14.07 23.69
N PRO A 10 -11.83 13.84 22.37
CA PRO A 10 -12.60 12.71 21.89
C PRO A 10 -11.98 11.41 22.39
N SER A 11 -12.84 10.47 22.80
CA SER A 11 -12.42 9.14 23.26
C SER A 11 -11.61 8.42 22.17
N PRO A 12 -10.56 7.65 22.53
CA PRO A 12 -9.77 6.92 21.56
C PRO A 12 -10.66 5.97 20.77
N ILE A 13 -10.52 6.01 19.44
CA ILE A 13 -11.16 5.05 18.54
C ILE A 13 -10.62 3.66 18.93
N PRO A 14 -11.50 2.67 19.19
CA PRO A 14 -11.04 1.33 19.53
C PRO A 14 -10.13 0.78 18.42
N PRO A 15 -9.06 0.05 18.76
CA PRO A 15 -8.21 -0.55 17.75
C PRO A 15 -9.06 -1.41 16.81
N PRO A 16 -8.81 -1.37 15.49
CA PRO A 16 -9.53 -2.23 14.56
C PRO A 16 -9.39 -3.68 15.03
N ALA A 17 -10.52 -4.39 15.07
CA ALA A 17 -10.55 -5.79 15.45
C ALA A 17 -9.51 -6.55 14.60
N THR A 18 -8.62 -7.27 15.27
CA THR A 18 -7.64 -8.12 14.61
C THR A 18 -8.44 -9.13 13.77
N PRO A 19 -8.26 -9.21 12.45
CA PRO A 19 -8.93 -10.25 11.69
C PRO A 19 -8.47 -11.60 12.25
N SER A 20 -9.44 -12.35 12.78
CA SER A 20 -9.27 -13.74 13.19
C SER A 20 -8.73 -14.53 11.99
N PRO A 21 -7.72 -15.40 12.16
CA PRO A 21 -7.17 -16.15 11.04
C PRO A 21 -8.20 -17.16 10.56
N ALA A 22 -8.93 -16.81 9.51
CA ALA A 22 -9.75 -17.74 8.78
C ALA A 22 -8.85 -18.79 8.12
N ALA A 23 -9.06 -20.04 8.55
CA ALA A 23 -8.80 -21.31 7.89
C ALA A 23 -7.68 -21.38 6.84
N SER A 24 -6.64 -22.16 7.20
CA SER A 24 -5.69 -22.91 6.37
C SER A 24 -6.06 -23.12 4.90
N ALA A 25 -5.71 -22.14 4.06
CA ALA A 25 -5.32 -22.36 2.67
C ALA A 25 -3.84 -21.97 2.57
N GLN A 26 -3.04 -22.76 1.85
CA GLN A 26 -1.66 -22.37 1.56
C GLN A 26 -1.70 -21.00 0.87
N PRO A 27 -1.00 -19.98 1.37
CA PRO A 27 -1.06 -18.66 0.78
C PRO A 27 -0.57 -18.73 -0.66
N VAL A 28 -1.40 -18.30 -1.60
CA VAL A 28 -1.02 -18.24 -3.02
C VAL A 28 -0.04 -17.07 -3.15
N THR A 29 1.24 -17.39 -3.27
CA THR A 29 2.32 -16.41 -3.46
C THR A 29 2.75 -16.35 -4.91
N ILE A 30 3.03 -15.13 -5.38
CA ILE A 30 3.45 -14.84 -6.75
C ILE A 30 4.76 -14.07 -6.68
N ASP A 31 5.76 -14.59 -7.39
CA ASP A 31 7.03 -13.92 -7.60
C ASP A 31 6.86 -12.71 -8.51
N LEU A 32 7.37 -11.56 -8.06
CA LEU A 32 7.43 -10.37 -8.91
C LEU A 32 8.74 -10.38 -9.68
N PRO A 33 8.74 -9.91 -10.94
CA PRO A 33 9.98 -9.71 -11.68
C PRO A 33 10.85 -8.66 -11.00
N GLU A 34 12.18 -8.79 -11.12
CA GLU A 34 13.11 -7.84 -10.52
C GLU A 34 12.83 -6.39 -10.99
N PRO A 35 12.88 -5.40 -10.08
CA PRO A 35 12.72 -4.01 -10.45
C PRO A 35 13.91 -3.51 -11.28
N LYS A 36 13.65 -2.54 -12.16
CA LYS A 36 14.68 -1.82 -12.89
C LYS A 36 15.24 -0.71 -12.02
N HIS A 37 16.56 -0.61 -11.96
CA HIS A 37 17.28 0.36 -11.13
C HIS A 37 17.80 1.57 -11.92
N ASP A 38 17.61 1.55 -13.24
CA ASP A 38 17.96 2.61 -14.17
C ASP A 38 16.75 3.06 -14.99
N SER A 39 16.79 4.32 -15.44
CA SER A 39 15.71 4.94 -16.20
C SER A 39 16.29 6.01 -17.12
N ALA A 40 15.63 6.21 -18.27
CA ALA A 40 15.94 7.31 -19.18
C ALA A 40 15.43 8.68 -18.66
N VAL A 41 14.58 8.69 -17.62
CA VAL A 41 14.02 9.90 -17.02
C VAL A 41 14.71 10.15 -15.67
N SER A 42 15.22 11.36 -15.47
CA SER A 42 15.86 11.73 -14.20
C SER A 42 14.83 11.91 -13.07
N LEU A 43 15.30 11.92 -11.83
CA LEU A 43 14.47 12.20 -10.66
C LEU A 43 13.88 13.62 -10.74
N GLU A 44 14.69 14.61 -11.11
CA GLU A 44 14.29 16.01 -11.23
C GLU A 44 13.18 16.19 -12.27
N GLN A 45 13.31 15.54 -13.42
CA GLN A 45 12.27 15.56 -14.47
C GLN A 45 10.97 14.94 -13.96
N SER A 46 11.08 13.80 -13.27
CA SER A 46 9.92 13.12 -12.69
C SER A 46 9.19 14.02 -11.68
N LEU A 47 9.93 14.71 -10.80
CA LEU A 47 9.37 15.65 -9.83
C LEU A 47 8.71 16.86 -10.50
N LEU A 48 9.33 17.42 -11.54
CA LEU A 48 8.80 18.57 -12.29
C LEU A 48 7.50 18.23 -13.05
N GLN A 49 7.45 17.04 -13.66
CA GLN A 49 6.34 16.61 -14.51
C GLN A 49 5.20 15.94 -13.75
N ARG A 50 5.41 15.51 -12.49
CA ARG A 50 4.39 14.82 -11.69
C ARG A 50 3.07 15.61 -11.64
N ARG A 51 1.98 14.96 -12.01
CA ARG A 51 0.59 15.43 -11.86
C ARG A 51 -0.27 14.33 -11.27
N SER A 52 -1.39 14.71 -10.65
CA SER A 52 -2.40 13.75 -10.20
C SER A 52 -3.36 13.49 -11.36
N VAL A 53 -3.22 12.33 -12.00
CA VAL A 53 -4.09 11.89 -13.11
C VAL A 53 -5.22 11.03 -12.55
N ARG A 54 -6.45 11.30 -13.00
CA ARG A 54 -7.68 10.65 -12.52
C ARG A 54 -8.52 10.04 -13.65
N GLU A 55 -8.06 10.18 -14.88
CA GLU A 55 -8.62 9.53 -16.07
C GLU A 55 -7.60 8.51 -16.54
N TYR A 56 -8.03 7.26 -16.67
CA TYR A 56 -7.16 6.13 -17.00
C TYR A 56 -7.61 5.52 -18.31
N LYS A 57 -6.65 4.99 -19.05
CA LYS A 57 -6.94 4.12 -20.18
C LYS A 57 -7.47 2.78 -19.66
N ASP A 58 -8.32 2.15 -20.46
CA ASP A 58 -8.75 0.77 -20.22
C ASP A 58 -7.71 -0.23 -20.76
N GLU A 59 -6.47 -0.09 -20.28
CA GLU A 59 -5.33 -0.93 -20.64
C GLU A 59 -4.77 -1.60 -19.38
N PRO A 60 -4.47 -2.91 -19.42
CA PRO A 60 -3.93 -3.61 -18.27
C PRO A 60 -2.46 -3.23 -18.04
N LEU A 61 -2.08 -3.06 -16.77
CA LEU A 61 -0.67 -2.96 -16.40
C LEU A 61 0.03 -4.32 -16.53
N THR A 62 1.30 -4.29 -16.88
CA THR A 62 2.18 -5.47 -16.83
C THR A 62 2.59 -5.78 -15.40
N LEU A 63 2.95 -7.05 -15.13
CA LEU A 63 3.49 -7.44 -13.83
C LEU A 63 4.82 -6.72 -13.51
N GLN A 64 5.60 -6.34 -14.54
CA GLN A 64 6.82 -5.54 -14.38
C GLN A 64 6.53 -4.13 -13.87
N GLU A 65 5.49 -3.46 -14.38
CA GLU A 65 5.10 -2.13 -13.90
C GLU A 65 4.59 -2.19 -12.45
N VAL A 66 3.78 -3.20 -12.13
CA VAL A 66 3.31 -3.45 -10.76
C VAL A 66 4.50 -3.71 -9.82
N SER A 67 5.44 -4.56 -10.23
CA SER A 67 6.69 -4.81 -9.50
C SER A 67 7.44 -3.51 -9.21
N GLN A 68 7.66 -2.69 -10.25
CA GLN A 68 8.39 -1.44 -10.14
C GLN A 68 7.73 -0.48 -9.15
N LEU A 69 6.40 -0.34 -9.21
CA LEU A 69 5.64 0.53 -8.31
C LEU A 69 5.73 0.07 -6.85
N LEU A 70 5.59 -1.24 -6.59
CA LEU A 70 5.65 -1.79 -5.24
C LEU A 70 7.07 -1.70 -4.65
N TRP A 71 8.10 -1.96 -5.46
CA TRP A 71 9.48 -1.76 -5.04
C TRP A 71 9.77 -0.29 -4.75
N ALA A 72 9.38 0.63 -5.62
CA ALA A 72 9.56 2.07 -5.39
C ALA A 72 8.81 2.56 -4.13
N ALA A 73 7.68 1.94 -3.79
CA ALA A 73 6.88 2.30 -2.62
C ALA A 73 7.48 1.78 -1.30
N GLN A 74 7.85 0.50 -1.21
CA GLN A 74 8.30 -0.16 0.05
C GLN A 74 9.33 -1.29 -0.15
N GLY A 75 9.93 -1.41 -1.33
CA GLY A 75 10.94 -2.43 -1.63
C GLY A 75 12.24 -2.23 -0.86
N PHE A 76 13.07 -3.26 -0.81
CA PHE A 76 14.40 -3.19 -0.19
C PHE A 76 15.39 -2.56 -1.17
N ASN A 77 16.29 -1.72 -0.67
CA ASN A 77 17.36 -1.08 -1.45
C ASN A 77 18.74 -1.17 -0.79
N ASP A 78 18.83 -1.87 0.35
CA ASP A 78 20.05 -2.02 1.14
C ASP A 78 20.16 -3.44 1.71
N PRO A 79 21.35 -4.06 1.75
CA PRO A 79 21.55 -5.37 2.34
C PRO A 79 21.21 -5.45 3.84
N GLY A 80 21.25 -4.34 4.57
CA GLY A 80 20.87 -4.22 5.98
C GLY A 80 19.36 -4.18 6.21
N GLY A 81 18.54 -4.31 5.16
CA GLY A 81 17.08 -4.37 5.25
C GLY A 81 16.39 -3.00 5.26
N LEU A 82 17.08 -1.96 4.80
CA LEU A 82 16.44 -0.67 4.57
C LEU A 82 15.54 -0.72 3.33
N ARG A 83 14.54 0.17 3.33
CA ARG A 83 13.57 0.31 2.25
C ARG A 83 13.81 1.56 1.41
N THR A 84 13.30 1.54 0.18
CA THR A 84 13.22 2.66 -0.75
C THR A 84 12.53 3.89 -0.12
N ALA A 85 11.54 3.67 0.73
CA ALA A 85 10.93 4.71 1.55
C ALA A 85 11.58 4.78 2.95
N PRO A 86 11.99 5.97 3.42
CA PRO A 86 12.55 6.13 4.77
C PRO A 86 11.49 5.88 5.84
N SER A 87 11.93 5.43 7.02
CA SER A 87 11.06 5.21 8.19
C SER A 87 11.80 5.53 9.48
N ALA A 88 11.10 6.19 10.41
CA ALA A 88 11.65 6.54 11.72
C ALA A 88 12.15 5.28 12.45
N GLY A 89 13.43 5.31 12.82
CA GLY A 89 14.06 4.20 13.54
C GLY A 89 14.13 2.88 12.78
N ALA A 90 13.94 2.89 11.46
CA ALA A 90 13.85 1.71 10.60
C ALA A 90 12.78 0.69 11.07
N LEU A 91 11.68 1.17 11.68
CA LEU A 91 10.63 0.31 12.24
C LEU A 91 9.64 -0.21 11.20
N TYR A 92 9.52 0.49 10.07
CA TYR A 92 8.69 0.13 8.92
C TYR A 92 7.27 -0.37 9.31
N PRO A 93 6.46 0.49 9.96
CA PRO A 93 5.13 0.10 10.44
C PRO A 93 4.13 -0.13 9.31
N LEU A 94 4.40 0.42 8.12
CA LEU A 94 3.50 0.33 6.99
C LEU A 94 3.55 -1.04 6.30
N GLU A 95 2.38 -1.59 6.04
CA GLU A 95 2.18 -2.72 5.12
C GLU A 95 1.48 -2.24 3.86
N THR A 96 1.92 -2.77 2.72
CA THR A 96 1.41 -2.39 1.40
C THR A 96 0.57 -3.51 0.84
N TYR A 97 -0.64 -3.15 0.44
CA TYR A 97 -1.57 -4.02 -0.26
C TYR A 97 -1.80 -3.48 -1.67
N LEU A 98 -1.93 -4.40 -2.63
CA LEU A 98 -2.31 -4.12 -4.00
C LEU A 98 -3.72 -4.66 -4.21
N VAL A 99 -4.66 -3.78 -4.55
CA VAL A 99 -5.96 -4.20 -5.08
C VAL A 99 -5.83 -4.24 -6.59
N ALA A 100 -5.69 -5.44 -7.16
CA ALA A 100 -5.51 -5.64 -8.59
C ALA A 100 -6.85 -5.94 -9.25
N GLY A 101 -7.18 -5.20 -10.32
CA GLY A 101 -8.37 -5.47 -11.13
C GLY A 101 -8.09 -5.61 -12.63
N ASN A 102 -7.02 -4.98 -13.14
CA ASN A 102 -6.64 -5.08 -14.55
C ASN A 102 -5.11 -5.17 -14.72
N VAL A 103 -4.55 -6.36 -14.48
CA VAL A 103 -3.11 -6.63 -14.56
C VAL A 103 -2.85 -7.89 -15.39
N GLN A 104 -1.93 -7.82 -16.34
CA GLN A 104 -1.57 -8.94 -17.19
C GLN A 104 -0.93 -10.07 -16.37
N GLY A 105 -1.48 -11.27 -16.47
CA GLY A 105 -0.95 -12.46 -15.78
C GLY A 105 -1.21 -12.50 -14.27
N LEU A 106 -2.00 -11.57 -13.73
CA LEU A 106 -2.39 -11.53 -12.32
C LEU A 106 -3.91 -11.52 -12.21
N ALA A 107 -4.47 -12.52 -11.52
CA ALA A 107 -5.92 -12.58 -11.30
C ALA A 107 -6.40 -11.37 -10.47
N PRO A 108 -7.64 -10.89 -10.66
CA PRO A 108 -8.20 -9.87 -9.80
C PRO A 108 -8.25 -10.32 -8.33
N GLY A 109 -7.87 -9.44 -7.41
CA GLY A 109 -7.75 -9.77 -5.99
C GLY A 109 -7.10 -8.69 -5.16
N VAL A 110 -7.02 -8.93 -3.86
CA VAL A 110 -6.25 -8.14 -2.91
C VAL A 110 -5.02 -8.93 -2.50
N TYR A 111 -3.86 -8.32 -2.68
CA TYR A 111 -2.56 -8.92 -2.45
C TYR A 111 -1.78 -8.13 -1.43
N ARG A 112 -1.13 -8.80 -0.48
CA ARG A 112 -0.14 -8.20 0.41
C ARG A 112 1.23 -8.26 -0.26
N TYR A 113 1.91 -7.13 -0.33
CA TYR A 113 3.30 -7.08 -0.79
C TYR A 113 4.25 -7.53 0.33
N LEU A 114 5.14 -8.46 0.00
CA LEU A 114 6.17 -8.99 0.89
C LEU A 114 7.56 -8.48 0.44
N PRO A 115 8.09 -7.39 1.04
CA PRO A 115 9.31 -6.75 0.54
C PRO A 115 10.55 -7.64 0.56
N ARG A 116 10.73 -8.45 1.62
CA ARG A 116 11.95 -9.28 1.83
C ARG A 116 12.15 -10.36 0.77
N GLY A 117 11.08 -10.81 0.13
CA GLY A 117 11.15 -11.79 -0.96
C GLY A 117 10.73 -11.25 -2.31
N HIS A 118 10.36 -9.96 -2.38
CA HIS A 118 9.78 -9.34 -3.56
C HIS A 118 8.60 -10.16 -4.15
N LYS A 119 7.59 -10.44 -3.32
CA LYS A 119 6.44 -11.28 -3.70
C LYS A 119 5.10 -10.60 -3.41
N LEU A 120 4.05 -11.08 -4.06
CA LEU A 120 2.66 -10.82 -3.71
C LEU A 120 2.05 -12.07 -3.06
N GLU A 121 1.40 -11.90 -1.91
CA GLU A 121 0.60 -12.93 -1.24
C GLU A 121 -0.88 -12.60 -1.43
N ARG A 122 -1.67 -13.49 -2.06
CA ARG A 122 -3.10 -13.26 -2.25
C ARG A 122 -3.85 -13.43 -0.93
N VAL A 123 -4.55 -12.38 -0.50
CA VAL A 123 -5.34 -12.36 0.74
C VAL A 123 -6.83 -12.49 0.44
N VAL A 124 -7.30 -11.89 -0.65
CA VAL A 124 -8.71 -11.93 -1.04
C VAL A 124 -8.81 -12.14 -2.55
N GLU A 125 -9.74 -12.98 -2.99
CA GLU A 125 -10.02 -13.22 -4.40
C GLU A 125 -11.09 -12.25 -4.96
N GLY A 126 -10.99 -11.99 -6.26
CA GLY A 126 -11.94 -11.20 -7.03
C GLY A 126 -11.67 -9.70 -6.98
N ASP A 127 -12.19 -8.98 -7.97
CA ASP A 127 -12.04 -7.53 -8.06
C ASP A 127 -12.76 -6.82 -6.90
N LYS A 128 -12.00 -6.06 -6.11
CA LYS A 128 -12.51 -5.28 -4.97
C LYS A 128 -12.47 -3.77 -5.20
N ARG A 129 -12.10 -3.28 -6.39
CA ARG A 129 -11.97 -1.85 -6.68
C ARG A 129 -13.26 -1.06 -6.45
N HIS A 130 -14.42 -1.62 -6.81
CA HIS A 130 -15.72 -0.98 -6.54
C HIS A 130 -16.04 -0.87 -5.05
N ALA A 131 -15.79 -1.94 -4.27
CA ALA A 131 -15.98 -1.91 -2.83
C ALA A 131 -15.02 -0.91 -2.17
N LEU A 132 -13.75 -0.89 -2.62
CA LEU A 132 -12.75 0.07 -2.18
C LEU A 132 -13.16 1.52 -2.52
N ALA A 133 -13.69 1.76 -3.72
CA ALA A 133 -14.20 3.08 -4.10
C ALA A 133 -15.34 3.54 -3.20
N GLY A 134 -16.24 2.62 -2.80
CA GLY A 134 -17.27 2.90 -1.80
C GLY A 134 -16.69 3.34 -0.46
N ALA A 135 -15.67 2.63 0.03
CA ALA A 135 -14.93 3.01 1.25
C ALA A 135 -14.15 4.32 1.09
N ALA A 136 -13.72 4.65 -0.12
CA ALA A 136 -13.03 5.89 -0.49
C ALA A 136 -14.00 7.04 -0.84
N LEU A 137 -15.19 7.07 -0.23
CA LEU A 137 -16.22 8.11 -0.40
C LEU A 137 -16.74 8.22 -1.84
N GLY A 138 -16.81 7.11 -2.58
CA GLY A 138 -17.34 7.07 -3.94
C GLY A 138 -16.39 7.64 -4.99
N GLN A 139 -15.09 7.72 -4.70
CA GLN A 139 -14.11 8.23 -5.66
C GLN A 139 -13.99 7.31 -6.89
N SER A 140 -14.56 7.75 -8.01
CA SER A 140 -14.57 6.99 -9.26
C SER A 140 -13.20 6.57 -9.82
N PRO A 141 -12.09 7.32 -9.60
CA PRO A 141 -10.76 6.86 -10.05
C PRO A 141 -10.37 5.52 -9.43
N VAL A 142 -10.69 5.29 -8.15
CA VAL A 142 -10.38 4.03 -7.45
C VAL A 142 -11.03 2.84 -8.17
N SER A 143 -12.31 2.95 -8.53
CA SER A 143 -13.00 1.87 -9.26
C SER A 143 -12.47 1.64 -10.69
N LYS A 144 -11.83 2.64 -11.29
CA LYS A 144 -11.37 2.62 -12.69
C LYS A 144 -9.89 2.31 -12.83
N ALA A 145 -9.09 2.45 -11.79
CA ALA A 145 -7.65 2.22 -11.82
C ALA A 145 -7.34 0.75 -12.12
N ALA A 146 -6.29 0.46 -12.88
CA ALA A 146 -5.85 -0.92 -13.10
C ALA A 146 -5.48 -1.63 -11.77
N VAL A 147 -4.86 -0.86 -10.88
CA VAL A 147 -4.53 -1.26 -9.51
C VAL A 147 -4.70 -0.08 -8.55
N ASP A 148 -5.00 -0.37 -7.28
CA ASP A 148 -4.88 0.57 -6.18
C ASP A 148 -3.81 0.09 -5.19
N VAL A 149 -2.91 0.99 -4.79
CA VAL A 149 -1.92 0.72 -3.74
C VAL A 149 -2.45 1.26 -2.42
N VAL A 150 -2.73 0.35 -1.49
CA VAL A 150 -3.31 0.66 -0.18
C VAL A 150 -2.25 0.47 0.90
N PHE A 151 -2.01 1.52 1.68
CA PHE A 151 -1.14 1.45 2.85
C PHE A 151 -1.97 1.23 4.11
N THR A 152 -1.53 0.29 4.93
CA THR A 152 -2.05 0.05 6.28
C THR A 152 -0.91 0.18 7.28
N ALA A 153 -1.21 0.34 8.57
CA ALA A 153 -0.18 0.51 9.60
C ALA A 153 -0.36 -0.52 10.72
N VAL A 154 0.75 -1.14 11.12
CA VAL A 154 0.85 -1.93 12.34
C VAL A 154 1.39 -1.02 13.45
N TYR A 155 0.46 -0.33 14.13
CA TYR A 155 0.79 0.71 15.12
C TYR A 155 1.79 0.27 16.19
N SER A 156 1.68 -0.97 16.67
CA SER A 156 2.59 -1.49 17.71
C SER A 156 4.07 -1.46 17.32
N ARG A 157 4.40 -1.54 16.03
CA ARG A 157 5.80 -1.46 15.54
C ARG A 157 6.42 -0.09 15.82
N THR A 158 5.62 0.97 15.86
CA THR A 158 6.08 2.36 16.05
C THR A 158 5.81 2.85 17.47
N THR A 159 4.62 2.60 18.02
CA THR A 159 4.26 3.02 19.38
C THR A 159 5.08 2.29 20.46
N GLY A 160 5.57 1.08 20.19
CA GLY A 160 6.48 0.36 21.09
C GLY A 160 7.80 1.11 21.35
N ARG A 161 8.27 1.94 20.40
CA ARG A 161 9.49 2.76 20.56
C ARG A 161 9.17 4.21 20.91
N TYR A 162 8.10 4.77 20.35
CA TYR A 162 7.82 6.21 20.39
C TYR A 162 6.59 6.60 21.23
N GLY A 163 5.88 5.65 21.84
CA GLY A 163 4.68 5.88 22.64
C GLY A 163 3.57 6.54 21.81
N GLU A 164 2.89 7.52 22.40
CA GLU A 164 1.79 8.29 21.77
C GLU A 164 2.20 9.09 20.52
N ARG A 165 3.50 9.30 20.29
CA ARG A 165 4.01 9.94 19.06
C ARG A 165 4.19 8.95 17.91
N GLY A 166 4.02 7.66 18.18
CA GLY A 166 4.24 6.55 17.26
C GLY A 166 3.11 6.35 16.27
#